data_AF-A0A015JIX0-F1
#
_entry.id   AF-A0A015JIX0-F1
#
_cell.length_a   1.000
_cell.length_b   1.000
_cell.length_c   1.000
_cell.angle_alpha   90.00
_cell.angle_beta   90.00
_cell.angle_gamma   90.00
#
_symmetry.space_group_name_H-M   'P 1'
#
loop_
_entity.id
_entity.type
_entity.pdbx_description
1 polymer ?
#
loop_
_entity_poly.entity_id
_entity_poly.type
_entity_poly.pdbx_seq_one_letter_code
_entity_poly.pdbx_strand_id
1 'polypeptide(L)'
;MEESNYKRIIDNIEKENKYELKEGILYRVKGQNKLRVIRNYEYEGLIYMMHDNKLSGYFGIEATLDRIKENYWWKNIKEDVEEYVRTCWNCQMRGKPRGKNKLMSIKINEPFEMIGIDIVGLLKETEKGNKYYIVVAMDYFMK
;
A
#
# COMPACT_ATOMS: atom_id res chain seq x y z
N MET A 1 -7.82 17.22 13.26
CA MET A 1 -8.07 17.62 14.67
C MET A 1 -9.56 17.85 14.85
N GLU A 2 -10.15 17.37 15.95
CA GLU A 2 -11.55 17.64 16.27
C GLU A 2 -11.83 19.15 16.36
N GLU A 3 -13.01 19.55 15.90
CA GLU A 3 -13.41 20.96 15.81
C GLU A 3 -13.46 21.64 17.18
N SER A 4 -13.87 20.91 18.22
CA SER A 4 -13.89 21.36 19.61
C SER A 4 -12.50 21.78 20.10
N ASN A 5 -11.49 20.94 19.86
CA ASN A 5 -10.12 21.21 20.27
C ASN A 5 -9.47 22.28 19.38
N TYR A 6 -9.79 22.31 18.09
CA TYR A 6 -9.32 23.35 17.16
C TYR A 6 -9.78 24.75 17.63
N LYS A 7 -11.08 24.89 17.94
CA LYS A 7 -11.65 26.13 18.48
C LYS A 7 -11.06 26.49 19.84
N ARG A 8 -10.94 25.52 20.77
CA ARG A 8 -10.32 25.73 22.09
C ARG A 8 -8.92 26.34 21.97
N ILE A 9 -8.11 25.85 21.03
CA ILE A 9 -6.75 26.36 20.81
C ILE A 9 -6.80 27.79 20.27
N ILE A 10 -7.69 28.08 19.32
CA ILE A 10 -7.87 29.45 18.79
C ILE A 10 -8.32 30.41 19.90
N ASP A 11 -9.30 30.03 20.70
CA ASP A 11 -9.85 30.86 21.78
C ASP A 11 -8.81 31.14 22.89
N ASN A 12 -7.77 30.31 23.00
CA ASN A 12 -6.70 30.43 24.00
C ASN A 12 -5.32 30.60 23.35
N ILE A 13 -5.24 31.16 22.14
CA ILE A 13 -4.00 31.19 21.35
C ILE A 13 -2.85 31.87 22.08
N GLU A 14 -3.14 32.90 22.88
CA GLU A 14 -2.15 33.64 23.69
C GLU A 14 -1.45 32.77 24.75
N LYS A 15 -2.08 31.66 25.16
CA LYS A 15 -1.54 30.72 26.17
C LYS A 15 -0.92 29.47 25.52
N GLU A 16 -1.10 29.30 24.22
CA GLU A 16 -0.77 28.08 23.47
C GLU A 16 0.51 28.29 22.65
N ASN A 17 1.66 28.41 23.31
CA ASN A 17 2.98 28.72 22.71
C ASN A 17 3.44 27.78 21.58
N LYS A 18 2.76 26.64 21.37
CA LYS A 18 3.04 25.67 20.31
C LYS A 18 2.30 25.98 19.02
N TYR A 19 1.39 26.95 19.02
CA TYR A 19 0.51 27.27 17.92
C TYR A 19 0.55 28.76 17.57
N GLU A 20 0.25 29.04 16.32
CA GLU A 20 0.15 30.40 15.79
C GLU A 20 -1.06 30.48 14.88
N LEU A 21 -1.83 31.56 14.99
CA LEU A 21 -2.97 31.84 14.11
C LEU A 21 -2.54 32.88 13.08
N LYS A 22 -2.63 32.55 11.79
CA LYS A 22 -2.34 33.47 10.69
C LYS A 22 -3.47 33.43 9.68
N GLU A 23 -4.06 34.59 9.37
CA GLU A 23 -5.13 34.72 8.36
C GLU A 23 -6.30 33.75 8.61
N GLY A 24 -6.64 33.48 9.88
CA GLY A 24 -7.70 32.54 10.26
C GLY A 24 -7.33 31.06 10.16
N ILE A 25 -6.06 30.73 9.83
CA ILE A 25 -5.55 29.36 9.74
C ILE A 25 -4.61 29.09 10.91
N LEU A 26 -4.86 28.00 11.63
CA LEU A 26 -4.02 27.54 12.72
C LEU A 26 -2.79 26.80 12.20
N TYR A 27 -1.61 27.14 12.73
CA TYR A 27 -0.34 26.49 12.47
C TYR A 27 0.25 25.95 13.78
N ARG A 28 0.91 24.80 13.72
CA ARG A 28 1.75 24.26 14.78
C ARG A 28 3.20 24.63 14.52
N VAL A 29 3.84 25.27 15.49
CA VAL A 29 5.24 25.69 15.42
C VAL A 29 6.15 24.53 15.84
N LYS A 30 7.12 24.18 15.00
CA LYS A 30 8.14 23.15 15.27
C LYS A 30 9.51 23.66 14.82
N GLY A 31 10.24 24.27 15.76
CA GLY A 31 11.49 24.97 15.43
C GLY A 31 11.20 26.17 14.54
N GLN A 32 11.85 26.25 13.39
CA GLN A 32 11.58 27.30 12.38
C GLN A 32 10.40 26.97 11.45
N ASN A 33 9.93 25.71 11.46
CA ASN A 33 8.87 25.27 10.56
C ASN A 33 7.47 25.52 11.15
N LYS A 34 6.52 25.88 10.30
CA LYS A 34 5.11 26.05 10.63
C LYS A 34 4.28 25.04 9.85
N LEU A 35 3.64 24.12 10.56
CA LEU A 35 2.82 23.06 9.97
C LEU A 35 1.35 23.45 10.08
N ARG A 36 0.63 23.54 8.97
CA ARG A 36 -0.80 23.85 8.99
C ARG A 36 -1.56 22.77 9.76
N VAL A 37 -2.36 23.18 10.75
CA VAL A 37 -3.19 22.26 11.52
C VAL A 37 -4.43 21.89 10.71
N ILE A 38 -4.56 20.60 10.41
CA ILE A 38 -5.65 20.05 9.60
C ILE A 38 -6.85 19.67 10.49
N ARG A 39 -8.05 20.09 10.10
CA ARG A 39 -9.31 19.73 10.79
C ARG A 39 -9.78 18.33 10.41
N ASN A 40 -10.65 17.75 11.22
CA ASN A 40 -11.03 16.34 11.07
C ASN A 40 -11.72 16.03 9.73
N TYR A 41 -12.45 16.98 9.16
CA TYR A 41 -13.11 16.77 7.87
C TYR A 41 -12.18 17.00 6.67
N GLU A 42 -10.96 17.51 6.89
CA GLU A 42 -10.04 17.90 5.81
C GLU A 42 -8.97 16.83 5.51
N TYR A 43 -8.65 15.96 6.48
CA TYR A 43 -7.48 15.08 6.35
C TYR A 43 -7.64 14.06 5.23
N GLU A 44 -8.84 13.50 5.03
CA GLU A 44 -9.04 12.45 4.03
C GLU A 44 -8.82 12.99 2.61
N GLY A 45 -9.36 14.18 2.32
CA GLY A 45 -9.11 14.87 1.05
C GLY A 45 -7.63 15.23 0.83
N LEU A 46 -6.92 15.60 1.90
CA LEU A 46 -5.48 15.82 1.85
C LEU A 46 -4.71 14.54 1.55
N ILE A 47 -5.05 13.41 2.19
CA ILE A 47 -4.40 12.12 1.91
C ILE A 47 -4.68 11.69 0.46
N TYR A 48 -5.92 11.83 -0.02
CA TYR A 48 -6.28 11.60 -1.42
C TYR A 48 -5.39 12.40 -2.39
N MET A 49 -5.19 13.69 -2.11
CA MET A 49 -4.31 14.53 -2.93
C MET A 49 -2.86 14.03 -2.93
N MET A 50 -2.37 13.48 -1.82
CA MET A 50 -0.99 13.03 -1.66
C MET A 50 -0.74 11.59 -2.11
N HIS A 51 -1.80 10.78 -2.23
CA HIS A 51 -1.75 9.36 -2.60
C HIS A 51 -2.36 9.07 -3.97
N ASP A 52 -3.67 9.30 -4.16
CA ASP A 52 -4.45 8.86 -5.33
C ASP A 52 -4.41 9.82 -6.51
N ASN A 53 -4.10 11.10 -6.27
CA ASN A 53 -4.09 12.10 -7.34
C ASN A 53 -3.21 11.61 -8.50
N LYS A 54 -3.60 11.94 -9.74
CA LYS A 54 -2.87 11.56 -10.96
C LYS A 54 -1.37 11.92 -10.91
N LEU A 55 -1.00 12.98 -10.18
CA LEU A 55 0.38 13.42 -9.98
C LEU A 55 1.09 12.74 -8.80
N SER A 56 0.35 12.02 -7.95
CA SER A 56 0.80 11.45 -6.68
C SER A 56 1.15 9.96 -6.77
N GLY A 57 0.94 9.31 -7.92
CA GLY A 57 1.56 8.04 -8.24
C GLY A 57 1.29 6.85 -7.30
N TYR A 58 0.30 6.93 -6.39
CA TYR A 58 0.00 5.90 -5.40
C TYR A 58 1.21 5.52 -4.54
N PHE A 59 1.93 6.53 -4.04
CA PHE A 59 3.08 6.31 -3.16
C PHE A 59 2.72 5.44 -1.95
N GLY A 60 3.70 4.65 -1.50
CA GLY A 60 3.57 3.85 -0.29
C GLY A 60 3.35 4.72 0.96
N ILE A 61 3.04 4.06 2.07
CA ILE A 61 2.70 4.69 3.35
C ILE A 61 3.76 5.71 3.78
N GLU A 62 5.04 5.32 3.82
CA GLU A 62 6.12 6.19 4.31
C GLU A 62 6.29 7.44 3.44
N ALA A 63 6.36 7.27 2.12
CA ALA A 63 6.50 8.39 1.19
C ALA A 63 5.30 9.34 1.21
N THR A 64 4.07 8.82 1.40
CA THR A 64 2.87 9.65 1.57
C THR A 64 2.93 10.42 2.88
N LEU A 65 3.32 9.75 3.97
CA LEU A 65 3.43 10.31 5.30
C LEU A 65 4.48 11.42 5.38
N ASP A 66 5.63 11.24 4.73
CA ASP A 66 6.72 12.22 4.71
C ASP A 66 6.28 13.51 4.02
N ARG A 67 5.67 13.41 2.84
CA ARG A 67 5.11 14.57 2.11
C ARG A 67 4.08 15.35 2.93
N ILE A 68 3.21 14.64 3.64
CA ILE A 68 2.20 15.26 4.50
C ILE A 68 2.88 16.02 5.66
N LYS A 69 3.87 15.40 6.30
CA LYS A 69 4.55 15.95 7.48
C LYS A 69 5.43 17.17 7.20
N GLU A 70 5.77 17.43 5.94
CA GLU A 70 6.53 18.63 5.55
C GLU A 70 5.74 19.92 5.85
N ASN A 71 4.42 19.90 5.63
CA ASN A 71 3.60 21.12 5.63
C ASN A 71 2.37 21.04 6.54
N TYR A 72 1.99 19.84 6.99
CA TYR A 72 0.71 19.63 7.66
C TYR A 72 0.86 18.90 9.00
N TRP A 73 -0.08 19.16 9.89
CA TRP A 73 -0.14 18.49 11.17
C TRP A 73 -1.57 18.22 11.64
N TRP A 74 -1.82 17.02 12.16
CA TRP A 74 -2.95 16.71 13.03
C TRP A 74 -2.55 15.60 14.01
N LYS A 75 -3.45 15.25 14.93
CA LYS A 75 -3.25 14.11 15.82
C LYS A 75 -3.47 12.82 15.01
N ASN A 76 -2.59 11.83 15.15
CA ASN A 76 -2.69 10.51 14.49
C ASN A 76 -2.45 10.46 12.97
N ILE A 77 -1.65 11.40 12.42
CA ILE A 77 -1.29 11.42 10.98
C ILE A 77 -0.85 10.05 10.46
N LYS A 78 -0.03 9.34 11.25
CA LYS A 78 0.55 8.08 10.82
C LYS A 78 -0.53 7.01 10.67
N GLU A 79 -1.40 6.89 11.67
CA GLU A 79 -2.47 5.90 11.71
C GLU A 79 -3.47 6.15 10.58
N ASP A 80 -3.89 7.40 10.37
CA ASP A 80 -4.85 7.76 9.33
C ASP A 80 -4.28 7.50 7.91
N VAL A 81 -3.01 7.86 7.68
CA VAL A 81 -2.33 7.57 6.39
C VAL A 81 -2.13 6.08 6.18
N GLU A 82 -1.74 5.34 7.22
CA GLU A 82 -1.60 3.88 7.15
C GLU A 82 -2.90 3.19 6.80
N GLU A 83 -3.99 3.55 7.47
CA GLU A 83 -5.31 2.99 7.24
C GLU A 83 -5.75 3.29 5.80
N TYR A 84 -5.73 4.55 5.39
CA TYR A 84 -6.14 4.98 4.06
C TYR A 84 -5.38 4.26 2.93
N VAL A 85 -4.04 4.21 3.01
CA VAL A 85 -3.23 3.56 1.96
C VAL A 85 -3.42 2.03 1.99
N ARG A 86 -3.61 1.42 3.17
CA ARG A 86 -3.92 -0.02 3.27
C ARG A 86 -5.28 -0.37 2.67
N THR A 87 -6.27 0.52 2.73
CA THR A 87 -7.61 0.27 2.17
C THR A 87 -7.76 0.77 0.73
N CYS A 88 -6.75 1.41 0.15
CA CYS A 88 -6.78 1.88 -1.23
C CYS A 88 -7.02 0.73 -2.23
N TRP A 89 -8.16 0.79 -2.93
CA TRP A 89 -8.58 -0.21 -3.92
C TRP A 89 -7.54 -0.43 -5.02
N ASN A 90 -6.99 0.65 -5.58
CA ASN A 90 -6.01 0.57 -6.66
C ASN A 90 -4.71 -0.10 -6.21
N CYS A 91 -4.25 0.20 -5.00
CA CYS A 91 -3.07 -0.43 -4.40
C CYS A 91 -3.31 -1.90 -4.07
N GLN A 92 -4.49 -2.26 -3.56
CA GLN A 92 -4.85 -3.66 -3.27
C GLN A 92 -4.94 -4.51 -4.54
N MET A 93 -5.53 -3.97 -5.61
CA MET A 93 -5.71 -4.68 -6.88
C MET A 93 -4.40 -4.86 -7.67
N ARG A 94 -3.48 -3.90 -7.58
CA ARG A 94 -2.21 -3.90 -8.35
C ARG A 94 -1.02 -4.37 -7.54
N GLY A 95 -1.14 -4.39 -6.21
CA GLY A 95 -0.09 -4.77 -5.29
C GLY A 95 0.32 -6.23 -5.46
N LYS A 96 1.56 -6.55 -5.06
CA LYS A 96 2.01 -7.94 -5.01
C LYS A 96 1.15 -8.69 -3.96
N PRO A 97 0.71 -9.92 -4.25
CA PRO A 97 0.01 -10.75 -3.27
C PRO A 97 0.81 -10.81 -1.97
N ARG A 98 0.16 -10.51 -0.85
CA ARG A 98 0.75 -10.64 0.48
C ARG A 98 0.43 -12.04 1.01
N GLY A 99 1.45 -12.74 1.49
CA GLY A 99 1.33 -14.08 2.03
C GLY A 99 2.26 -15.04 1.30
N LYS A 100 3.16 -15.67 2.06
CA LYS A 100 3.87 -16.87 1.62
C LYS A 100 3.24 -18.03 2.36
N ASN A 101 2.31 -18.72 1.71
CA ASN A 101 1.88 -20.02 2.23
C ASN A 101 3.05 -20.98 2.10
N LYS A 102 3.30 -21.78 3.15
CA LYS A 102 4.29 -22.85 3.05
C LYS A 102 3.82 -23.83 1.98
N LEU A 103 4.69 -24.14 1.02
CA LEU A 103 4.43 -25.25 0.11
C LEU A 103 4.38 -26.52 0.95
N MET A 104 3.31 -27.29 0.80
CA MET A 104 3.17 -28.60 1.43
C MET A 104 3.58 -29.66 0.42
N SER A 105 4.41 -30.61 0.85
CA SER A 105 4.69 -31.76 0.00
C SER A 105 3.45 -32.64 -0.10
N ILE A 106 3.23 -33.19 -1.28
CA ILE A 106 2.25 -34.24 -1.49
C ILE A 106 2.86 -35.53 -0.95
N LYS A 107 2.15 -36.24 -0.06
CA LYS A 107 2.57 -37.54 0.44
C LYS A 107 2.06 -38.63 -0.50
N ILE A 108 2.96 -39.48 -0.97
CA ILE A 108 2.69 -40.62 -1.85
C ILE A 108 3.26 -41.86 -1.17
N ASN A 109 2.48 -42.93 -1.08
CA ASN A 109 2.79 -44.15 -0.35
C ASN A 109 3.05 -45.35 -1.28
N GLU A 110 2.54 -45.33 -2.51
CA GLU A 110 2.72 -46.44 -3.46
C GLU A 110 2.95 -45.99 -4.92
N PRO A 111 3.62 -46.81 -5.76
CA PRO A 111 3.78 -46.53 -7.18
C PRO A 111 2.43 -46.29 -7.88
N PHE A 112 2.43 -45.37 -8.86
CA PHE A 112 1.25 -44.99 -9.65
C PHE A 112 0.09 -44.35 -8.90
N GLU A 113 0.22 -44.05 -7.59
CA GLU A 113 -0.78 -43.30 -6.83
C GLU A 113 -0.96 -41.87 -7.36
N MET A 114 0.11 -41.26 -7.87
CA MET A 114 0.04 -39.95 -8.53
C MET A 114 1.06 -39.82 -9.66
N ILE A 115 0.58 -39.46 -10.85
CA ILE A 115 1.41 -39.18 -12.03
C ILE A 115 1.30 -37.70 -12.37
N GLY A 116 2.41 -36.99 -12.33
CA GLY A 116 2.52 -35.64 -12.88
C GLY A 116 2.73 -35.70 -14.38
N ILE A 117 1.84 -35.08 -15.15
CA ILE A 117 1.96 -34.97 -16.61
C ILE A 117 2.22 -33.52 -16.97
N ASP A 118 3.26 -33.29 -17.78
CA ASP A 118 3.60 -31.98 -18.34
C ASP A 118 3.82 -32.10 -19.86
N ILE A 119 3.70 -30.99 -20.58
CA ILE A 119 3.83 -30.94 -22.03
C ILE A 119 4.86 -29.87 -22.40
N VAL A 120 5.90 -30.30 -23.10
CA VAL A 120 6.84 -29.40 -23.76
C VAL A 120 6.39 -29.22 -25.20
N GLY A 121 6.00 -28.00 -25.56
CA GLY A 121 5.26 -27.71 -26.79
C GLY A 121 5.79 -26.56 -27.63
N LEU A 122 5.31 -26.54 -28.88
CA LEU A 122 5.82 -25.75 -30.01
C LEU A 122 7.32 -25.93 -30.25
N LEU A 123 7.74 -27.19 -30.35
CA LEU A 123 9.06 -27.49 -30.88
C LEU A 123 9.17 -27.00 -32.32
N LYS A 124 10.40 -26.67 -32.72
CA LYS A 124 10.70 -26.18 -34.06
C LYS A 124 10.13 -27.16 -35.08
N GLU A 125 9.32 -26.63 -35.99
CA GLU A 125 8.82 -27.39 -37.12
C GLU A 125 9.99 -27.98 -37.88
N THR A 126 9.91 -29.27 -38.18
CA THR A 126 10.96 -29.91 -38.98
C THR A 126 10.86 -29.44 -40.42
N GLU A 127 11.92 -29.65 -41.19
CA GLU A 127 11.93 -29.32 -42.63
C GLU A 127 10.84 -30.02 -43.43
N LYS A 128 10.23 -31.09 -42.88
CA LYS A 128 9.11 -31.83 -43.47
C LYS A 128 7.73 -31.34 -43.03
N GLY A 129 7.66 -30.25 -42.26
CA GLY A 129 6.42 -29.66 -41.78
C GLY A 129 5.83 -30.30 -40.51
N ASN A 130 6.57 -31.19 -39.85
CA ASN A 130 6.05 -31.86 -38.65
C ASN A 130 6.19 -30.97 -37.41
N LYS A 131 5.12 -30.91 -36.63
CA LYS A 131 5.09 -30.24 -35.33
C LYS A 131 5.04 -31.28 -34.23
N TYR A 132 5.89 -31.13 -33.22
CA TYR A 132 6.01 -32.09 -32.14
C TYR A 132 5.74 -31.45 -30.79
N TYR A 133 5.15 -32.25 -29.91
CA TYR A 133 5.03 -32.02 -28.48
C TYR A 133 5.69 -33.21 -27.77
N ILE A 134 6.39 -32.95 -26.68
CA ILE A 134 6.89 -34.00 -25.79
C ILE A 134 5.98 -34.03 -24.59
N VAL A 135 5.34 -35.17 -24.35
CA VAL A 135 4.60 -35.42 -23.12
C VAL A 135 5.54 -36.05 -22.11
N VAL A 136 5.72 -35.39 -20.97
CA VAL A 136 6.52 -35.89 -19.84
C VAL A 136 5.54 -36.44 -18.81
N ALA A 137 5.71 -37.70 -18.42
CA ALA A 137 4.96 -38.31 -17.33
C ALA A 137 5.94 -38.80 -16.26
N MET A 138 5.68 -38.45 -15.00
CA MET A 138 6.52 -38.81 -13.87
C MET A 138 5.66 -39.40 -12.75
N ASP A 139 5.97 -40.62 -12.33
CA ASP A 139 5.43 -41.18 -11.10
C ASP A 139 6.05 -40.47 -9.89
N TYR A 140 5.20 -39.88 -9.04
CA TYR A 140 5.65 -39.13 -7.87
C TYR A 140 6.14 -40.01 -6.72
N PHE A 141 5.85 -41.32 -6.74
CA PHE A 141 6.43 -42.27 -5.78
C PHE A 141 7.92 -42.52 -6.05
N MET A 142 8.32 -42.57 -7.32
CA MET A 142 9.68 -42.93 -7.74
C MET A 142 10.66 -41.74 -7.73
N LYS A 143 10.30 -40.66 -7.04
CA LYS A 143 10.97 -39.37 -7.08
C LYS A 143 12.09 -39.22 -6.06
#